data_AF-A0A8H7PTS9-F1
#
_entry.id   AF-A0A8H7PTS9-F1
#
_cell.length_a   1.000
_cell.length_b   1.000
_cell.length_c   1.000
_cell.angle_alpha   90.00
_cell.angle_beta   90.00
_cell.angle_gamma   90.00
#
_symmetry.space_group_name_H-M   'P 1'
#
loop_
_entity.id
_entity.type
_entity.pdbx_description
1 polymer ?
#
loop_
_entity_poly.entity_id
_entity_poly.type
_entity_poly.pdbx_seq_one_letter_code
_entity_poly.pdbx_strand_id
1 'polypeptide(L)'
;MGRKSDPVAKAKNAIAENTQVYQRMNFLHQAAILLANIPKEATTAELAAKDHSTHPKSAVNSSRIDTTQEPALSPLSRHYCNTMKQISRKLVLRLDPNVKRSICKTCENILIPSVTSSTRVKSRPQKNITITCRSCNTKKRLVSKRGHELWTNKSKDKQVER
;
A
#
# COMPACT_ATOMS: atom_id res chain seq x y z
N MET A 1 32.29 -16.53 35.90
CA MET A 1 30.83 -16.41 36.12
C MET A 1 30.27 -15.37 35.16
N GLY A 2 29.72 -15.78 34.01
CA GLY A 2 29.18 -14.86 33.01
C GLY A 2 27.79 -14.37 33.41
N ARG A 3 27.60 -13.06 33.52
CA ARG A 3 26.28 -12.44 33.74
C ARG A 3 25.40 -12.81 32.54
N LYS A 4 24.37 -13.63 32.77
CA LYS A 4 23.31 -13.87 31.78
C LYS A 4 22.64 -12.52 31.52
N SER A 5 22.71 -12.05 30.28
CA SER A 5 22.06 -10.79 29.89
C SER A 5 20.54 -10.92 30.02
N ASP A 6 19.90 -9.90 30.57
CA ASP A 6 18.46 -9.88 30.82
C ASP A 6 17.67 -10.09 29.51
N PRO A 7 16.61 -10.93 29.52
CA PRO A 7 15.82 -11.22 28.32
C PRO A 7 15.18 -9.97 27.70
N VAL A 8 14.92 -8.94 28.51
CA VAL A 8 14.37 -7.64 28.06
C VAL A 8 15.40 -6.84 27.25
N ALA A 9 16.69 -6.90 27.60
CA ALA A 9 17.76 -6.21 26.87
C ALA A 9 18.02 -6.87 25.50
N LYS A 10 17.93 -8.21 25.44
CA LYS A 10 17.96 -8.95 24.16
C LYS A 10 16.81 -8.58 23.23
N ALA A 11 15.59 -8.43 23.77
CA ALA A 11 14.42 -8.03 22.98
C ALA A 11 14.52 -6.59 22.45
N LYS A 12 15.06 -5.65 23.25
CA LYS A 12 15.32 -4.27 22.81
C LYS A 12 16.38 -4.19 21.71
N ASN A 13 17.45 -4.98 21.81
CA ASN A 13 18.49 -5.05 20.78
C ASN A 13 18.00 -5.68 19.46
N ALA A 14 17.08 -6.67 19.52
CA ALA A 14 16.47 -7.25 18.33
C ALA A 14 15.53 -6.26 17.58
N ILE A 15 14.88 -5.34 18.29
CA ILE A 15 14.10 -4.25 17.67
C ILE A 15 15.04 -3.25 16.96
N ALA A 16 16.23 -3.03 17.51
CA ALA A 16 17.23 -2.11 16.95
C ALA A 16 17.77 -2.58 15.58
N GLU A 17 17.97 -3.89 15.38
CA GLU A 17 18.66 -4.45 14.20
C GLU A 17 18.03 -4.12 12.84
N ASN A 18 16.78 -3.65 12.78
CA ASN A 18 16.17 -3.24 11.51
C ASN A 18 15.38 -1.92 11.61
N THR A 19 15.64 -1.09 12.61
CA THR A 19 14.85 0.14 12.85
C THR A 19 14.86 1.06 11.63
N GLN A 20 16.04 1.31 11.06
CA GLN A 20 16.20 2.18 9.87
C GLN A 20 15.45 1.63 8.65
N VAL A 21 15.38 0.31 8.52
CA VAL A 21 14.67 -0.36 7.43
C VAL A 21 13.16 -0.16 7.57
N TYR A 22 12.62 -0.35 8.78
CA TYR A 22 11.19 -0.11 9.04
C TYR A 22 10.81 1.36 8.86
N GLN A 23 11.68 2.29 9.31
CA GLN A 23 11.49 3.73 9.06
C GLN A 23 11.43 4.04 7.56
N ARG A 24 12.35 3.48 6.76
CA ARG A 24 12.35 3.62 5.30
C ARG A 24 11.10 3.05 4.65
N MET A 25 10.66 1.85 5.07
CA MET A 25 9.41 1.26 4.55
C MET A 25 8.19 2.12 4.91
N ASN A 26 8.13 2.62 6.13
CA ASN A 26 7.05 3.49 6.60
C ASN A 26 6.98 4.78 5.77
N PHE A 27 8.12 5.43 5.55
CA PHE A 27 8.22 6.60 4.69
C PHE A 27 7.71 6.32 3.27
N LEU A 28 8.16 5.24 2.64
CA LEU A 28 7.72 4.86 1.30
C LEU A 28 6.21 4.60 1.25
N HIS A 29 5.65 3.96 2.27
CA HIS A 29 4.21 3.69 2.34
C HIS A 29 3.40 4.99 2.46
N GLN A 30 3.81 5.90 3.34
CA GLN A 30 3.15 7.19 3.55
C GLN A 30 3.22 8.07 2.31
N ALA A 31 4.39 8.15 1.67
CA ALA A 31 4.57 8.86 0.41
C ALA A 31 3.66 8.29 -0.69
N ALA A 32 3.56 6.96 -0.80
CA ALA A 32 2.68 6.33 -1.78
C ALA A 32 1.20 6.68 -1.57
N ILE A 33 0.74 6.73 -0.31
CA ILE A 33 -0.64 7.12 0.03
C ILE A 33 -0.88 8.58 -0.34
N LEU A 34 0.05 9.48 0.02
CA LEU A 34 -0.05 10.91 -0.29
C LEU A 34 -0.20 11.12 -1.81
N LEU A 35 0.70 10.54 -2.60
CA LEU A 35 0.69 10.67 -4.06
C LEU A 35 -0.56 10.08 -4.72
N ALA A 36 -1.16 9.06 -4.12
CA ALA A 36 -2.42 8.48 -4.60
C ALA A 36 -3.65 9.36 -4.28
N ASN A 37 -3.54 10.29 -3.34
CA ASN A 37 -4.62 11.22 -2.97
C ASN A 37 -4.55 12.57 -3.67
N ILE A 38 -3.43 12.91 -4.31
CA ILE A 38 -3.27 14.21 -4.99
C ILE A 38 -4.21 14.27 -6.22
N PRO A 39 -5.15 15.24 -6.27
CA PRO A 39 -6.05 15.41 -7.40
C PRO A 39 -5.30 15.94 -8.64
N LYS A 40 -5.82 15.61 -9.82
CA LYS A 40 -5.22 16.00 -11.11
C LYS A 40 -5.11 17.51 -11.34
N GLU A 41 -5.98 18.28 -10.71
CA GLU A 41 -6.09 19.74 -10.91
C GLU A 41 -4.85 20.51 -10.43
N ALA A 42 -4.16 20.00 -9.41
CA ALA A 42 -2.93 20.63 -8.89
C ALA A 42 -1.78 20.58 -9.91
N THR A 43 -1.70 19.52 -10.73
CA THR A 43 -0.61 19.35 -11.71
C THR A 43 -0.81 20.14 -13.00
N THR A 44 -2.05 20.41 -13.41
CA THR A 44 -2.31 21.19 -14.63
C THR A 44 -2.03 22.68 -14.45
N ALA A 45 -2.21 23.21 -13.24
CA ALA A 45 -1.93 24.62 -12.96
C ALA A 45 -0.43 24.96 -13.02
N GLU A 46 0.46 24.04 -12.64
CA GLU A 46 1.90 24.28 -12.62
C GLU A 46 2.62 23.90 -13.92
N LEU A 47 2.17 22.88 -14.66
CA LEU A 47 2.75 22.53 -15.97
C LEU A 47 2.29 23.45 -17.11
N ALA A 48 1.09 24.04 -17.03
CA ALA A 48 0.63 25.02 -18.02
C ALA A 48 1.46 26.31 -18.02
N ALA A 49 2.20 26.60 -16.94
CA ALA A 49 3.02 27.80 -16.81
C ALA A 49 4.45 27.65 -17.38
N LYS A 50 4.83 26.49 -17.95
CA LYS A 50 6.23 26.23 -18.40
C LYS A 50 6.42 25.83 -19.87
N ASP A 51 5.37 25.76 -20.70
CA ASP A 51 5.54 25.36 -22.11
C ASP A 51 5.57 26.57 -23.06
N HIS A 52 6.78 27.11 -23.28
CA HIS A 52 7.10 27.90 -24.47
C HIS A 52 8.09 27.10 -25.34
N SER A 53 7.59 26.10 -26.07
CA SER A 53 8.30 25.67 -27.27
C SER A 53 7.34 25.25 -28.38
N THR A 54 7.64 25.78 -29.55
CA THR A 54 6.90 25.70 -30.81
C THR A 54 7.22 24.41 -31.56
N HIS A 55 6.17 23.72 -32.01
CA HIS A 55 6.01 22.90 -33.22
C HIS A 55 5.61 21.41 -33.06
N PRO A 56 4.83 20.87 -34.04
CA PRO A 56 3.70 20.00 -33.74
C PRO A 56 3.78 18.58 -34.37
N LYS A 57 2.78 17.76 -34.02
CA LYS A 57 2.27 16.53 -34.66
C LYS A 57 2.90 15.19 -34.26
N SER A 58 2.12 14.41 -33.51
CA SER A 58 1.56 13.17 -34.06
C SER A 58 0.22 12.87 -33.40
N ALA A 59 -0.82 12.87 -34.23
CA ALA A 59 -2.17 12.48 -33.88
C ALA A 59 -2.17 10.98 -33.52
N VAL A 60 -2.30 10.67 -32.23
CA VAL A 60 -2.77 9.36 -31.81
C VAL A 60 -4.27 9.48 -31.58
N ASN A 61 -5.01 8.69 -32.36
CA ASN A 61 -6.45 8.70 -32.45
C ASN A 61 -7.13 8.67 -31.07
N SER A 62 -7.95 9.70 -30.85
CA SER A 62 -8.97 9.76 -29.81
C SER A 62 -9.87 8.53 -29.92
N SER A 63 -9.62 7.52 -29.09
CA SER A 63 -10.57 6.44 -28.90
C SER A 63 -10.65 6.12 -27.41
N ARG A 64 -11.75 6.63 -26.83
CA ARG A 64 -12.23 6.42 -25.46
C ARG A 64 -11.41 7.15 -24.40
N ILE A 65 -11.86 8.37 -24.09
CA ILE A 65 -11.69 8.97 -22.76
C ILE A 65 -12.44 8.04 -21.80
N ASP A 66 -11.79 6.96 -21.39
CA ASP A 66 -12.28 6.13 -20.31
C ASP A 66 -12.30 7.02 -19.06
N THR A 67 -13.47 7.17 -18.46
CA THR A 67 -13.69 7.98 -17.25
C THR A 67 -13.13 7.25 -16.02
N THR A 68 -11.95 6.65 -16.14
CA THR A 68 -11.16 6.17 -15.02
C THR A 68 -10.33 7.35 -14.51
N GLN A 69 -10.92 8.11 -13.59
CA GLN A 69 -10.22 9.14 -12.79
C GLN A 69 -9.12 8.49 -11.92
N GLU A 70 -8.05 7.99 -12.53
CA GLU A 70 -6.83 7.59 -11.82
C GLU A 70 -6.04 8.84 -11.43
N PRO A 71 -5.58 9.01 -10.19
CA PRO A 71 -4.87 10.21 -9.73
C PRO A 71 -3.62 10.48 -10.59
N ALA A 72 -3.26 11.75 -10.82
CA ALA A 72 -2.19 12.14 -11.75
C ALA A 72 -0.85 11.44 -11.44
N LEU A 73 -0.54 11.25 -10.16
CA LEU A 73 0.71 10.63 -9.69
C LEU A 73 0.58 9.13 -9.37
N SER A 74 -0.43 8.45 -9.92
CA SER A 74 -0.64 6.98 -9.75
C SER A 74 0.61 6.14 -10.06
N PRO A 75 1.39 6.40 -11.14
CA PRO A 75 2.62 5.63 -11.42
C PRO A 75 3.68 5.77 -10.33
N LEU A 76 3.85 6.96 -9.75
CA LEU A 76 4.85 7.21 -8.71
C LEU A 76 4.46 6.54 -7.39
N SER A 77 3.17 6.56 -7.04
CA SER A 77 2.63 5.81 -5.90
C SER A 77 2.93 4.30 -6.00
N ARG A 78 2.72 3.71 -7.19
CA ARG A 78 3.05 2.31 -7.47
C ARG A 78 4.54 2.03 -7.33
N HIS A 79 5.38 2.93 -7.83
CA HIS A 79 6.83 2.79 -7.72
C HIS A 79 7.28 2.72 -6.25
N TYR A 80 6.77 3.59 -5.37
CA TYR A 80 7.11 3.54 -3.94
C TYR A 80 6.63 2.26 -3.25
N CYS A 81 5.45 1.75 -3.60
CA CYS A 81 4.97 0.46 -3.10
C CYS A 81 5.84 -0.72 -3.55
N ASN A 82 6.25 -0.72 -4.82
CA ASN A 82 7.15 -1.72 -5.37
C ASN A 82 8.48 -1.70 -4.62
N THR A 83 9.09 -0.53 -4.47
CA THR A 83 10.35 -0.33 -3.75
C THR A 83 10.23 -0.84 -2.31
N MET A 84 9.16 -0.50 -1.59
CA MET A 84 8.91 -1.03 -0.24
C MET A 84 8.83 -2.57 -0.22
N LYS A 85 8.08 -3.19 -1.15
CA LYS A 85 7.97 -4.65 -1.25
C LYS A 85 9.30 -5.30 -1.65
N GLN A 86 10.12 -4.66 -2.47
CA GLN A 86 11.45 -5.13 -2.82
C GLN A 86 12.37 -5.14 -1.59
N ILE A 87 12.37 -4.08 -0.79
CA ILE A 87 13.14 -4.03 0.46
C ILE A 87 12.69 -5.16 1.40
N SER A 88 11.38 -5.37 1.55
CA SER A 88 10.83 -6.45 2.39
C SER A 88 11.23 -7.84 1.91
N ARG A 89 11.24 -8.08 0.59
CA ARG A 89 11.69 -9.35 0.01
C ARG A 89 13.19 -9.57 0.20
N LYS A 90 14.02 -8.54 -0.07
CA LYS A 90 15.49 -8.62 0.04
C LYS A 90 15.96 -8.90 1.47
N LEU A 91 15.29 -8.31 2.45
CA LEU A 91 15.65 -8.43 3.87
C LEU A 91 14.82 -9.48 4.63
N VAL A 92 13.98 -10.25 3.92
CA VAL A 92 13.13 -11.31 4.49
C VAL A 92 12.22 -10.80 5.62
N LEU A 93 11.75 -9.56 5.50
CA LEU A 93 10.90 -8.92 6.50
C LEU A 93 9.42 -9.14 6.19
N ARG A 94 8.64 -9.45 7.22
CA ARG A 94 7.17 -9.60 7.11
C ARG A 94 6.50 -8.23 7.22
N LEU A 95 5.73 -7.85 6.21
CA LEU A 95 4.88 -6.67 6.27
C LEU A 95 3.68 -6.91 7.21
N ASP A 96 3.28 -5.87 7.93
CA ASP A 96 2.07 -5.87 8.74
C ASP A 96 0.84 -6.21 7.86
N PRO A 97 -0.11 -7.04 8.33
CA PRO A 97 -1.29 -7.39 7.55
C PRO A 97 -2.12 -6.19 7.07
N ASN A 98 -2.17 -5.08 7.80
CA ASN A 98 -2.92 -3.89 7.40
C ASN A 98 -2.23 -3.16 6.24
N VAL A 99 -0.91 -2.99 6.31
CA VAL A 99 -0.10 -2.44 5.21
C VAL A 99 -0.16 -3.37 3.99
N LYS A 100 -0.03 -4.68 4.20
CA LYS A 100 -0.17 -5.65 3.10
C LYS A 100 -1.57 -5.59 2.50
N ARG A 101 -2.63 -5.33 3.29
CA ARG A 101 -4.02 -5.22 2.83
C ARG A 101 -4.26 -3.98 1.97
N SER A 102 -3.61 -2.86 2.27
CA SER A 102 -3.72 -1.60 1.51
C SER A 102 -2.94 -1.58 0.19
N ILE A 103 -2.24 -2.66 -0.20
CA ILE A 103 -1.48 -2.74 -1.46
C ILE A 103 -2.07 -3.80 -2.39
N CYS A 104 -2.14 -3.47 -3.68
CA CYS A 104 -2.53 -4.41 -4.72
C CYS A 104 -1.50 -5.54 -4.87
N LYS A 105 -1.98 -6.78 -5.08
CA LYS A 105 -1.09 -7.95 -5.20
C LYS A 105 -0.38 -8.05 -6.56
N THR A 106 -0.93 -7.46 -7.61
CA THR A 106 -0.44 -7.54 -9.00
C THR A 106 0.33 -6.28 -9.40
N CYS A 107 -0.37 -5.15 -9.55
CA CYS A 107 0.22 -3.88 -9.98
C CYS A 107 0.82 -3.03 -8.86
N GLU A 108 0.75 -3.50 -7.61
CA GLU A 108 1.33 -2.84 -6.43
C GLU A 108 0.79 -1.43 -6.16
N ASN A 109 -0.34 -1.05 -6.75
CA ASN A 109 -1.03 0.21 -6.45
C ASN A 109 -1.56 0.25 -5.01
N ILE A 110 -1.53 1.42 -4.36
CA ILE A 110 -2.22 1.63 -3.09
C ILE A 110 -3.73 1.52 -3.31
N LEU A 111 -4.42 0.81 -2.43
CA LEU A 111 -5.85 0.58 -2.41
C LEU A 111 -6.52 1.51 -1.40
N ILE A 112 -6.86 2.71 -1.87
CA ILE A 112 -7.65 3.70 -1.14
C ILE A 112 -9.12 3.48 -1.53
N PRO A 113 -10.02 3.23 -0.57
CA PRO A 113 -11.44 3.08 -0.86
C PRO A 113 -11.98 4.30 -1.60
N SER A 114 -12.82 4.07 -2.61
CA SER A 114 -13.49 5.09 -3.42
C SER A 114 -12.60 5.92 -4.34
N VAL A 115 -11.28 5.98 -4.12
CA VAL A 115 -10.31 6.71 -4.98
C VAL A 115 -9.64 5.75 -5.97
N THR A 116 -8.71 4.91 -5.49
CA THR A 116 -7.95 3.96 -6.34
C THR A 116 -8.50 2.54 -6.31
N SER A 117 -9.45 2.27 -5.41
CA SER A 117 -10.07 0.95 -5.26
C SER A 117 -11.57 1.03 -4.96
N SER A 118 -12.29 -0.01 -5.35
CA SER A 118 -13.70 -0.19 -5.06
C SER A 118 -13.89 -1.29 -4.03
N THR A 119 -14.43 -0.93 -2.87
CA THR A 119 -14.72 -1.87 -1.77
C THR A 119 -16.20 -2.23 -1.78
N ARG A 120 -16.51 -3.52 -1.65
CA ARG A 120 -17.88 -4.05 -1.56
C ARG A 120 -17.94 -5.12 -0.48
N VAL A 121 -18.95 -5.02 0.38
CA VAL A 121 -19.27 -6.06 1.37
C VAL A 121 -20.27 -7.02 0.75
N LYS A 122 -19.98 -8.32 0.78
CA LYS A 122 -20.89 -9.38 0.34
C LYS A 122 -21.24 -10.26 1.52
N SER A 123 -22.52 -10.57 1.69
CA SER A 123 -23.02 -11.39 2.79
C SER A 123 -23.02 -12.90 2.49
N ARG A 124 -23.18 -13.30 1.23
CA ARG A 124 -23.24 -14.70 0.78
C ARG A 124 -22.13 -15.05 -0.23
N PRO A 125 -21.65 -16.30 -0.29
CA PRO A 125 -21.98 -17.45 0.60
C PRO A 125 -21.40 -17.31 2.01
N GLN A 126 -20.28 -16.58 2.17
CA GLN A 126 -19.72 -16.20 3.46
C GLN A 126 -19.45 -14.69 3.48
N LYS A 127 -19.73 -14.03 4.60
CA LYS A 127 -19.48 -12.59 4.80
C LYS A 127 -18.02 -12.24 4.46
N ASN A 128 -17.83 -11.42 3.43
CA ASN A 128 -16.52 -11.00 2.96
C ASN A 128 -16.53 -9.56 2.45
N ILE A 129 -15.36 -8.93 2.54
CA ILE A 129 -15.06 -7.62 1.97
C ILE A 129 -14.21 -7.86 0.73
N THR A 130 -14.73 -7.52 -0.44
CA THR A 130 -14.01 -7.58 -1.71
C THR A 130 -13.52 -6.19 -2.06
N ILE A 131 -12.20 -6.04 -2.16
CA ILE A 131 -11.52 -4.83 -2.62
C ILE A 131 -11.07 -5.08 -4.06
N THR A 132 -11.49 -4.24 -4.98
CA THR A 132 -11.14 -4.33 -6.40
C THR A 132 -10.26 -3.14 -6.77
N CYS A 133 -9.06 -3.40 -7.28
CA CYS A 133 -8.19 -2.35 -7.79
C CYS A 133 -8.78 -1.76 -9.07
N ARG A 134 -8.88 -0.42 -9.18
CA ARG A 134 -9.39 0.23 -10.40
C ARG A 134 -8.40 0.21 -11.55
N SER A 135 -7.11 0.14 -11.25
CA SER A 135 -6.05 0.17 -12.27
C SER A 135 -5.85 -1.15 -13.02
N CYS A 136 -6.02 -2.29 -12.34
CA CYS A 136 -5.74 -3.63 -12.91
C CYS A 136 -6.88 -4.65 -12.68
N ASN A 137 -8.00 -4.22 -12.13
CA ASN A 137 -9.19 -5.05 -11.84
C ASN A 137 -8.96 -6.28 -10.95
N THR A 138 -7.78 -6.38 -10.33
CA THR A 138 -7.45 -7.49 -9.44
C THR A 138 -8.26 -7.38 -8.14
N LYS A 139 -8.91 -8.49 -7.77
CA LYS A 139 -9.76 -8.59 -6.58
C LYS A 139 -8.98 -9.16 -5.40
N LYS A 140 -9.20 -8.59 -4.23
CA LYS A 140 -8.69 -9.04 -2.93
C LYS A 140 -9.87 -9.26 -2.01
N ARG A 141 -10.01 -10.49 -1.51
CA ARG A 141 -11.12 -10.89 -0.64
C ARG A 141 -10.62 -11.03 0.79
N LEU A 142 -11.25 -10.32 1.71
CA LEU A 142 -11.00 -10.42 3.14
C LEU A 142 -12.24 -11.02 3.79
N VAL A 143 -12.09 -12.14 4.46
CA VAL A 143 -13.19 -12.79 5.18
C VAL A 143 -13.51 -11.96 6.43
N SER A 144 -14.79 -11.69 6.66
CA SER A 144 -15.29 -10.97 7.84
C SER A 144 -16.20 -11.91 8.63
N LYS A 145 -15.57 -12.81 9.41
CA LYS A 145 -16.26 -13.66 10.39
C LYS A 145 -16.37 -12.91 11.71
N ARG A 146 -17.51 -13.02 12.40
CA ARG A 146 -17.68 -12.48 13.75
C ARG A 146 -16.71 -13.20 14.70
N GLY A 147 -15.98 -12.46 15.53
CA GLY A 147 -14.99 -13.02 16.46
C GLY A 147 -13.65 -13.43 15.82
N HIS A 148 -13.43 -13.18 14.52
CA HIS A 148 -12.14 -13.45 13.88
C HIS A 148 -11.22 -12.22 13.97
N GLU A 149 -10.09 -12.38 14.64
CA GLU A 149 -9.05 -11.36 14.78
C GLU A 149 -7.74 -11.79 14.12
N LEU A 150 -6.99 -10.82 13.59
CA LEU A 150 -5.63 -11.05 13.13
C LEU A 150 -4.73 -11.42 14.31
N TRP A 151 -3.73 -12.27 14.08
CA TRP A 151 -2.72 -12.60 15.09
C TRP A 151 -2.09 -11.34 15.71
N THR A 152 -1.76 -10.36 14.88
CA THR A 152 -1.16 -9.07 15.28
C THR A 152 -2.05 -8.24 16.21
N ASN A 153 -3.36 -8.47 16.21
CA ASN A 153 -4.32 -7.70 17.01
C ASN A 153 -4.73 -8.42 18.31
N LYS A 154 -4.36 -9.70 18.49
CA LYS A 154 -4.65 -10.43 19.72
C LYS A 154 -3.85 -9.84 20.90
N SER A 155 -4.43 -9.86 22.10
CA SER A 155 -3.70 -9.52 23.32
C SER A 155 -2.52 -10.48 23.55
N LYS A 156 -1.46 -10.00 24.22
CA LYS A 156 -0.23 -10.79 24.46
C LYS A 156 -0.52 -12.11 25.16
N ASP A 157 -1.45 -12.12 26.12
CA ASP A 157 -1.85 -13.33 26.84
C ASP A 157 -2.43 -14.41 25.91
N LYS A 158 -3.22 -13.99 24.91
CA LYS A 158 -3.80 -14.88 23.88
C LYS A 158 -2.83 -15.28 22.77
N GLN A 159 -1.62 -14.73 22.74
CA GLN A 159 -0.58 -15.07 21.76
C GLN A 159 0.37 -16.17 22.29
N VAL A 160 0.44 -16.38 23.60
CA VAL A 160 1.35 -17.35 24.25
C VAL A 160 0.74 -18.75 24.35
N GLU A 161 -0.59 -18.86 24.28
CA GLU A 161 -1.36 -20.11 24.42
C GLU A 161 -1.26 -21.01 23.17
N ARG A 162 -0.06 -21.53 22.93
CA ARG A 162 0.28 -22.37 21.78
C ARG A 162 0.87 -23.70 22.21
#